data_AF-A0A2H4U6E4-F1
#
_entry.id   AF-A0A2H4U6E4-F1
#
_cell.length_a   1.000
_cell.length_b   1.000
_cell.length_c   1.000
_cell.angle_alpha   90.00
_cell.angle_beta   90.00
_cell.angle_gamma   90.00
#
_symmetry.space_group_name_H-M   'P 1'
#
loop_
_entity.id
_entity.type
_entity.pdbx_description
1 polymer ?
#
loop_
_entity_poly.entity_id
_entity_poly.type
_entity_poly.pdbx_seq_one_letter_code
_entity_poly.pdbx_strand_id
1 'polypeptide(L)'
;MLVRNLDYLSIPKEFKKVETNIYDNKSIALVFVENKGYSLVLKDDEHIDSVFLLKTSLTPNNINENNDKEDFINVIKMLLEKVYSEYTIKEYEKQHQEHVFLKLMDMLTDGDNIELISEENSKIYSDIEKGFMKLELDIMDTKINSLNESIADVSNNLQHTVKDIEEKDWGNKLKKALDSQ
;
A
#
# COMPACT_ATOMS: atom_id res chain seq x y z
N MET A 1 -12.41 -24.24 2.70
CA MET A 1 -11.12 -24.21 3.43
C MET A 1 -10.16 -23.38 2.61
N LEU A 2 -9.72 -22.23 3.11
CA LEU A 2 -8.73 -21.38 2.45
C LEU A 2 -7.36 -21.79 3.00
N VAL A 3 -6.48 -22.29 2.13
CA VAL A 3 -5.10 -22.67 2.51
C VAL A 3 -4.18 -21.59 1.96
N ARG A 4 -3.37 -20.96 2.82
CA ARG A 4 -2.35 -19.99 2.42
C ARG A 4 -0.99 -20.42 2.93
N ASN A 5 0.04 -20.14 2.14
CA ASN A 5 1.42 -20.32 2.57
C ASN A 5 1.73 -19.29 3.68
N LEU A 6 2.13 -19.78 4.85
CA LEU A 6 2.57 -18.97 5.99
C LEU A 6 3.79 -18.13 5.65
N ASP A 7 4.68 -18.61 4.77
CA ASP A 7 5.86 -17.87 4.32
C ASP A 7 5.49 -16.59 3.55
N TYR A 8 4.30 -16.57 2.92
CA TYR A 8 3.79 -15.39 2.21
C TYR A 8 3.18 -14.34 3.16
N LEU A 9 2.79 -14.78 4.36
CA LEU A 9 2.27 -13.93 5.43
C LEU A 9 3.38 -13.51 6.40
N SER A 10 4.45 -14.29 6.48
CA SER A 10 5.59 -14.00 7.35
C SER A 10 6.30 -12.75 6.86
N ILE A 11 6.49 -11.83 7.79
CA ILE A 11 7.25 -10.62 7.56
C ILE A 11 8.74 -10.96 7.76
N PRO A 12 9.66 -10.40 6.95
CA PRO A 12 11.09 -10.66 7.11
C PRO A 12 11.55 -10.41 8.55
N LYS A 13 12.45 -11.26 9.05
CA LYS A 13 12.95 -11.16 10.45
C LYS A 13 13.71 -9.86 10.72
N GLU A 14 14.25 -9.24 9.67
CA GLU A 14 14.99 -7.99 9.73
C GLU A 14 14.53 -7.06 8.62
N PHE A 15 14.48 -5.76 8.92
CA PHE A 15 14.25 -4.70 7.92
C PHE A 15 15.50 -3.86 7.75
N LYS A 16 15.66 -3.31 6.54
CA LYS A 16 16.72 -2.35 6.24
C LYS A 16 16.21 -0.95 6.51
N LYS A 17 16.86 -0.21 7.40
CA LYS A 17 16.52 1.18 7.74
C LYS A 17 17.65 2.11 7.30
N VAL A 18 17.29 3.23 6.70
CA VAL A 18 18.18 4.38 6.49
C VAL A 18 17.50 5.63 7.04
N GLU A 19 18.26 6.65 7.40
CA GLU A 19 17.72 7.85 8.03
C GLU A 19 18.43 9.10 7.52
N THR A 20 17.66 10.17 7.27
CA THR A 20 18.20 11.49 6.91
C THR A 20 17.62 12.55 7.82
N ASN A 21 18.48 13.44 8.30
CA ASN A 21 18.08 14.63 9.04
C ASN A 21 17.40 15.63 8.09
N ILE A 22 16.29 16.22 8.54
CA ILE A 22 15.51 17.20 7.80
C ILE A 22 15.81 18.60 8.32
N TYR A 23 15.51 18.84 9.59
CA TYR A 23 15.71 20.13 10.25
C TYR A 23 15.75 19.94 11.76
N ASP A 24 16.67 20.63 12.44
CA ASP A 24 16.85 20.53 13.90
C ASP A 24 16.95 19.05 14.35
N ASN A 25 16.09 18.60 15.25
CA ASN A 25 16.03 17.22 15.76
C ASN A 25 15.07 16.31 14.98
N LYS A 26 14.48 16.79 13.87
CA LYS A 26 13.55 16.04 13.04
C LYS A 26 14.28 15.30 11.92
N SER A 27 14.02 14.00 11.81
CA SER A 27 14.55 13.15 10.76
C SER A 27 13.46 12.31 10.10
N ILE A 28 13.71 11.91 8.85
CA ILE A 28 12.89 10.92 8.15
C ILE A 28 13.70 9.65 8.03
N ALA A 29 13.19 8.57 8.61
CA ALA A 29 13.68 7.22 8.42
C ALA A 29 12.87 6.51 7.32
N LEU A 30 13.57 5.79 6.45
CA LEU A 30 13.00 4.90 5.46
C LEU A 30 13.34 3.46 5.84
N VAL A 31 12.31 2.66 6.07
CA VAL A 31 12.43 1.23 6.37
C VAL A 31 11.95 0.43 5.17
N PHE A 32 12.84 -0.33 4.56
CA PHE A 32 12.50 -1.27 3.48
C PHE A 32 12.11 -2.64 4.06
N VAL A 33 10.95 -3.11 3.65
CA VAL A 33 10.40 -4.42 4.00
C VAL A 33 10.29 -5.26 2.74
N GLU A 34 11.12 -6.30 2.66
CA GLU A 34 11.21 -7.15 1.48
C GLU A 34 9.85 -7.72 1.08
N ASN A 35 9.56 -7.70 -0.22
CA ASN A 35 8.30 -8.16 -0.84
C ASN A 35 7.03 -7.42 -0.38
N LYS A 36 7.15 -6.37 0.44
CA LYS A 36 6.01 -5.56 0.91
C LYS A 36 6.09 -4.11 0.45
N GLY A 37 7.25 -3.49 0.55
CA GLY A 37 7.48 -2.09 0.16
C GLY A 37 8.26 -1.34 1.22
N TYR A 38 7.75 -0.18 1.64
CA TYR A 38 8.47 0.74 2.51
C TYR A 38 7.62 1.26 3.65
N SER A 39 8.27 1.67 4.74
CA SER A 39 7.70 2.55 5.74
C SER A 39 8.50 3.85 5.82
N LEU A 40 7.81 4.98 5.74
CA LEU A 40 8.38 6.29 6.01
C LEU A 40 8.01 6.70 7.43
N VAL A 41 9.02 7.04 8.21
CA VAL A 41 8.90 7.31 9.64
C VAL A 41 9.43 8.71 9.89
N LEU A 42 8.57 9.59 10.38
CA LEU A 42 8.99 10.88 10.89
C LEU A 42 9.35 10.72 12.37
N LYS A 43 10.57 11.10 12.70
CA LYS A 43 11.12 11.06 14.06
C LYS A 43 11.39 12.47 14.56
N ASP A 44 11.24 12.61 15.87
CA ASP A 44 11.60 13.78 16.64
C ASP A 44 12.47 13.31 17.81
N ASP A 45 13.80 13.47 17.68
CA ASP A 45 14.79 12.78 18.51
C ASP A 45 14.54 11.25 18.55
N GLU A 46 14.23 10.71 19.73
CA GLU A 46 13.93 9.29 19.95
C GLU A 46 12.43 8.95 19.81
N HIS A 47 11.58 9.94 19.58
CA HIS A 47 10.13 9.73 19.48
C HIS A 47 9.71 9.53 18.02
N ILE A 48 8.79 8.59 17.83
CA ILE A 48 8.13 8.36 16.55
C ILE A 48 6.91 9.28 16.51
N ASP A 49 6.91 10.24 15.60
CA ASP A 49 5.83 11.20 15.43
C ASP A 49 4.80 10.71 14.40
N SER A 50 5.25 10.12 13.28
CA SER A 50 4.34 9.57 12.28
C SER A 50 4.96 8.41 11.51
N VAL A 51 4.11 7.44 11.14
CA VAL A 51 4.49 6.25 10.38
C VAL A 51 3.54 6.11 9.20
N PHE A 52 4.09 6.09 7.99
CA PHE A 52 3.37 5.80 6.76
C PHE A 52 3.85 4.46 6.21
N LEU A 53 2.92 3.66 5.70
CA LEU A 53 3.19 2.35 5.10
C LEU A 53 2.84 2.43 3.62
N LEU A 54 3.81 2.09 2.78
CA LEU A 54 3.73 2.18 1.34
C LEU A 54 3.92 0.78 0.77
N LYS A 55 2.81 0.16 0.38
CA LYS A 55 2.83 -1.15 -0.29
C LYS A 55 3.10 -0.92 -1.77
N THR A 56 4.32 -1.24 -2.21
CA THR A 56 4.77 -0.97 -3.58
C THR A 56 5.82 -1.99 -4.03
N SER A 57 5.92 -2.18 -5.34
CA SER A 57 7.02 -2.90 -6.00
C SER A 57 8.18 -1.98 -6.41
N LEU A 58 8.13 -0.70 -6.02
CA LEU A 58 9.19 0.26 -6.27
C LEU A 58 10.47 -0.22 -5.57
N THR A 59 11.57 -0.08 -6.28
CA THR A 59 12.93 -0.39 -5.84
C THR A 59 13.86 0.68 -6.40
N PRO A 60 15.07 0.85 -5.84
CA PRO A 60 16.05 1.77 -6.41
C PRO A 60 16.33 1.55 -7.91
N ASN A 61 16.19 0.31 -8.39
CA ASN A 61 16.47 -0.08 -9.77
C ASN A 61 15.34 0.23 -10.77
N ASN A 62 14.11 0.50 -10.31
CA ASN A 62 12.95 0.71 -11.19
C ASN A 62 12.25 2.06 -10.98
N ILE A 63 12.89 3.01 -10.30
CA ILE A 63 12.31 4.31 -9.92
C ILE A 63 11.65 5.02 -11.12
N ASN A 64 12.27 5.03 -12.29
CA ASN A 64 11.78 5.80 -13.45
C ASN A 64 10.61 5.14 -14.19
N GLU A 65 10.37 3.85 -13.96
CA GLU A 65 9.35 3.07 -14.66
C GLU A 65 8.13 2.79 -13.77
N ASN A 66 8.25 3.06 -12.46
CA ASN A 66 7.24 2.75 -11.48
C ASN A 66 6.32 3.95 -11.21
N ASN A 67 5.02 3.78 -11.44
CA ASN A 67 4.01 4.81 -11.24
C ASN A 67 3.85 5.22 -9.75
N ASP A 68 4.21 4.35 -8.81
CA ASP A 68 4.09 4.61 -7.37
C ASP A 68 5.12 5.65 -6.88
N LYS A 69 6.08 6.04 -7.73
CA LYS A 69 7.09 7.06 -7.42
C LYS A 69 6.47 8.37 -6.97
N GLU A 70 5.45 8.85 -7.69
CA GLU A 70 4.81 10.14 -7.39
C GLU A 70 4.10 10.10 -6.02
N ASP A 71 3.40 9.02 -5.71
CA ASP A 71 2.76 8.82 -4.41
C ASP A 71 3.78 8.79 -3.27
N PHE A 72 4.91 8.12 -3.48
CA PHE A 72 6.00 8.08 -2.51
C PHE A 72 6.57 9.48 -2.23
N ILE A 73 6.82 10.27 -3.28
CA ILE A 73 7.29 11.65 -3.18
C ILE A 73 6.24 12.53 -2.49
N ASN A 74 4.96 12.33 -2.77
CA ASN A 74 3.86 13.04 -2.11
C ASN A 74 3.82 12.78 -0.60
N VAL A 75 4.05 11.54 -0.16
CA VAL A 75 4.16 11.24 1.28
C VAL A 75 5.35 11.95 1.91
N ILE A 76 6.51 11.98 1.24
CA ILE A 76 7.66 12.75 1.73
C ILE A 76 7.30 14.24 1.83
N LYS A 77 6.63 14.80 0.81
CA LYS A 77 6.18 16.20 0.84
C LYS A 77 5.30 16.47 2.05
N MET A 78 4.31 15.61 2.34
CA MET A 78 3.45 15.74 3.51
C MET A 78 4.26 15.72 4.82
N LEU A 79 5.26 14.84 4.93
CA LEU A 79 6.13 14.78 6.11
C LEU A 79 6.97 16.06 6.26
N LEU A 80 7.52 16.58 5.17
CA LEU A 80 8.28 17.83 5.17
C LEU A 80 7.40 19.03 5.53
N GLU A 81 6.19 19.12 4.97
CA GLU A 81 5.22 20.15 5.32
C GLU A 81 4.85 20.11 6.79
N LYS A 82 4.68 18.91 7.37
CA LYS A 82 4.45 18.75 8.81
C LYS A 82 5.62 19.30 9.62
N VAL A 83 6.85 18.90 9.30
CA VAL A 83 8.06 19.41 9.98
C VAL A 83 8.11 20.93 9.88
N TYR A 84 7.98 21.50 8.67
CA TYR A 84 8.12 22.94 8.48
C TYR A 84 6.97 23.75 9.04
N SER A 85 5.81 23.15 9.31
CA SER A 85 4.68 23.85 9.95
C SER A 85 4.97 24.25 11.40
N GLU A 86 5.92 23.58 12.05
CA GLU A 86 6.32 23.82 13.44
C GLU A 86 7.35 24.95 13.58
N TYR A 87 7.94 25.41 12.47
CA TYR A 87 9.06 26.35 12.48
C TYR A 87 8.92 27.47 11.44
N THR A 88 9.44 28.65 11.76
CA THR A 88 9.56 29.76 10.79
C THR A 88 10.85 29.61 9.99
N ILE A 89 10.85 28.71 9.01
CA ILE A 89 12.03 28.38 8.18
C ILE A 89 12.00 29.17 6.87
N LYS A 90 13.16 29.68 6.44
CA LYS A 90 13.29 30.35 5.15
C LYS A 90 13.24 29.33 4.01
N GLU A 91 12.62 29.70 2.89
CA GLU A 91 12.36 28.75 1.80
C GLU A 91 13.62 28.05 1.27
N TYR A 92 14.77 28.74 1.21
CA TYR A 92 16.02 28.15 0.72
C TYR A 92 16.65 27.13 1.68
N GLU A 93 16.20 27.07 2.94
CA GLU A 93 16.65 26.09 3.94
C GLU A 93 15.79 24.83 3.91
N LYS A 94 14.63 24.88 3.26
CA LYS A 94 13.76 23.71 3.12
C LYS A 94 14.34 22.74 2.09
N GLN A 95 14.43 21.48 2.48
CA GLN A 95 14.76 20.40 1.57
C GLN A 95 13.60 20.12 0.62
N HIS A 96 13.93 19.83 -0.64
CA HIS A 96 12.96 19.48 -1.69
C HIS A 96 12.59 17.99 -1.62
N GLN A 97 11.32 17.64 -1.75
CA GLN A 97 10.84 16.27 -1.53
C GLN A 97 11.50 15.22 -2.45
N GLU A 98 11.75 15.55 -3.71
CA GLU A 98 12.42 14.70 -4.69
C GLU A 98 13.89 14.48 -4.32
N HIS A 99 14.55 15.49 -3.75
CA HIS A 99 15.93 15.34 -3.29
C HIS A 99 16.00 14.39 -2.09
N VAL A 100 15.09 14.56 -1.12
CA VAL A 100 14.98 13.66 0.04
C VAL A 100 14.68 12.22 -0.41
N PHE A 101 13.75 12.05 -1.35
CA PHE A 101 13.42 10.77 -1.96
C PHE A 101 14.65 10.07 -2.55
N LEU A 102 15.36 10.75 -3.46
CA LEU A 102 16.54 10.19 -4.12
C LEU A 102 17.62 9.84 -3.11
N LYS A 103 17.90 10.76 -2.17
CA LYS A 103 18.89 10.54 -1.11
C LYS A 103 18.58 9.28 -0.29
N LEU A 104 17.33 9.08 0.12
CA LEU A 104 16.93 7.88 0.87
C LEU A 104 17.09 6.60 0.04
N MET A 105 16.76 6.63 -1.25
CA MET A 105 16.92 5.49 -2.16
C MET A 105 18.39 5.16 -2.44
N ASP A 106 19.23 6.18 -2.60
CA ASP A 106 20.67 6.02 -2.77
C ASP A 106 21.30 5.42 -1.51
N MET A 107 20.93 5.91 -0.32
CA MET A 107 21.41 5.36 0.96
C MET A 107 21.03 3.88 1.16
N LEU A 108 19.88 3.44 0.65
CA LEU A 108 19.49 2.03 0.64
C LEU A 108 20.30 1.17 -0.32
N THR A 109 20.95 1.78 -1.31
CA THR A 109 21.73 1.08 -2.34
C THR A 109 23.21 1.02 -1.97
N ASP A 110 23.74 2.10 -1.40
CA ASP A 110 25.17 2.24 -1.10
C ASP A 110 25.64 1.39 0.09
N GLY A 111 24.73 0.88 0.92
CA GLY A 111 25.04 -0.11 1.97
C GLY A 111 25.66 0.48 3.24
N ASP A 112 26.45 1.54 3.14
CA ASP A 112 27.26 2.08 4.26
C ASP A 112 26.43 2.69 5.41
N ASN A 113 25.20 3.12 5.14
CA ASN A 113 24.32 3.78 6.12
C ASN A 113 23.08 2.93 6.46
N ILE A 114 23.09 1.65 6.11
CA ILE A 114 21.95 0.75 6.37
C ILE A 114 22.07 0.19 7.78
N GLU A 115 21.06 0.49 8.60
CA GLU A 115 20.84 -0.16 9.88
C GLU A 115 19.87 -1.34 9.71
N LEU A 116 20.21 -2.50 10.27
CA LEU A 116 19.32 -3.64 10.33
C LEU A 116 18.49 -3.60 11.61
N ILE A 117 17.18 -3.49 11.46
CA ILE A 117 16.23 -3.49 12.58
C ILE A 117 15.46 -4.80 12.66
N SER A 118 15.19 -5.26 13.86
CA SER A 118 14.48 -6.48 14.21
C SER A 118 13.58 -6.24 15.42
N GLU A 119 12.74 -7.22 15.76
CA GLU A 119 11.89 -7.19 16.95
C GLU A 119 12.71 -6.98 18.24
N GLU A 120 13.93 -7.52 18.28
CA GLU A 120 14.79 -7.50 19.47
C GLU A 120 15.46 -6.13 19.70
N ASN A 121 15.76 -5.40 18.64
CA ASN A 121 16.59 -4.20 18.71
C ASN A 121 15.86 -2.90 18.37
N SER A 122 14.60 -2.96 17.91
CA SER A 122 13.89 -1.78 17.45
C SER A 122 12.40 -1.84 17.72
N LYS A 123 11.91 -0.89 18.51
CA LYS A 123 10.48 -0.79 18.83
C LYS A 123 9.61 -0.58 17.58
N ILE A 124 10.14 0.16 16.59
CA ILE A 124 9.40 0.46 15.37
C ILE A 124 9.19 -0.76 14.47
N TYR A 125 10.03 -1.80 14.62
CA TYR A 125 9.88 -3.05 13.87
C TYR A 125 8.49 -3.63 14.07
N SER A 126 8.06 -3.79 15.33
CA SER A 126 6.77 -4.41 15.66
C SER A 126 5.59 -3.56 15.16
N ASP A 127 5.72 -2.23 15.21
CA ASP A 127 4.68 -1.32 14.72
C ASP A 127 4.53 -1.40 13.20
N ILE A 128 5.64 -1.42 12.46
CA ILE A 128 5.67 -1.61 11.01
C ILE A 128 5.13 -2.99 10.63
N GLU A 129 5.57 -4.03 11.34
CA GLU A 129 5.14 -5.40 11.10
C GLU A 129 3.61 -5.53 11.22
N LYS A 130 3.05 -5.16 12.38
CA LYS A 130 1.61 -5.19 12.63
C LYS A 130 0.85 -4.31 11.64
N GLY A 131 1.42 -3.15 11.31
CA GLY A 131 0.85 -2.23 10.34
C GLY A 131 0.70 -2.86 8.96
N PHE A 132 1.74 -3.52 8.45
CA PHE A 132 1.67 -4.22 7.16
C PHE A 132 0.74 -5.43 7.18
N MET A 133 0.69 -6.18 8.28
CA MET A 133 -0.29 -7.28 8.43
C MET A 133 -1.71 -6.75 8.36
N LYS A 134 -2.01 -5.66 9.07
CA LYS A 134 -3.33 -5.03 9.04
C LYS A 134 -3.67 -4.51 7.65
N LEU A 135 -2.75 -3.80 7.00
CA LEU A 135 -2.93 -3.30 5.64
C LEU A 135 -3.26 -4.45 4.65
N GLU A 136 -2.61 -5.59 4.78
CA GLU A 136 -2.90 -6.75 3.95
C GLU A 136 -4.28 -7.34 4.21
N LEU A 137 -4.72 -7.39 5.47
CA LEU A 137 -6.09 -7.80 5.82
C LEU A 137 -7.12 -6.85 5.23
N ASP A 138 -6.94 -5.54 5.39
CA ASP A 138 -7.86 -4.52 4.88
C ASP A 138 -7.98 -4.59 3.33
N ILE A 139 -6.86 -4.81 2.63
CA ILE A 139 -6.85 -5.02 1.17
C ILE A 139 -7.58 -6.32 0.80
N MET A 140 -7.42 -7.40 1.58
CA MET A 140 -8.11 -8.66 1.33
C MET A 140 -9.61 -8.53 1.52
N ASP A 141 -10.06 -7.87 2.58
CA ASP A 141 -11.48 -7.65 2.86
C ASP A 141 -12.13 -6.83 1.74
N THR A 142 -11.45 -5.77 1.29
CA THR A 142 -11.91 -4.95 0.16
C THR A 142 -12.05 -5.77 -1.13
N LYS A 143 -11.07 -6.63 -1.43
CA LYS A 143 -11.14 -7.54 -2.59
C LYS A 143 -12.26 -8.55 -2.48
N ILE A 144 -12.50 -9.11 -1.30
CA ILE A 144 -13.58 -10.06 -1.06
C ILE A 144 -14.94 -9.40 -1.27
N ASN A 145 -15.14 -8.18 -0.74
CA ASN A 145 -16.37 -7.44 -0.92
C ASN A 145 -16.65 -7.14 -2.41
N SER A 146 -15.65 -6.65 -3.14
CA SER A 146 -15.76 -6.39 -4.58
C SER A 146 -16.05 -7.67 -5.39
N LEU A 147 -15.45 -8.81 -5.02
CA LEU A 147 -15.75 -10.09 -5.63
C LEU A 147 -17.19 -10.53 -5.36
N ASN A 148 -17.68 -10.37 -4.14
CA ASN A 148 -19.06 -10.72 -3.78
C ASN A 148 -20.07 -9.87 -4.56
N GLU A 149 -19.81 -8.57 -4.71
CA GLU A 149 -20.62 -7.67 -5.55
C GLU A 149 -20.62 -8.14 -7.01
N SER A 150 -19.45 -8.45 -7.56
CA SER A 150 -19.33 -8.96 -8.94
C SER A 150 -20.07 -10.28 -9.16
N ILE A 151 -20.04 -11.19 -8.18
CA ILE A 151 -20.77 -12.48 -8.23
C ILE A 151 -22.29 -12.26 -8.15
N ALA A 152 -22.73 -11.30 -7.32
CA ALA A 152 -24.14 -10.94 -7.21
C ALA A 152 -24.67 -10.38 -8.53
N ASP A 153 -23.93 -9.47 -9.17
CA ASP A 153 -24.29 -8.91 -10.47
C ASP A 153 -24.40 -9.98 -11.56
N VAL A 154 -23.42 -10.89 -11.63
CA VAL A 154 -23.46 -12.01 -12.58
C VAL A 154 -24.66 -12.93 -12.29
N SER A 155 -24.94 -13.24 -11.03
CA SER A 155 -26.09 -14.08 -10.65
C SER A 155 -27.42 -13.43 -11.03
N ASN A 156 -27.58 -12.14 -10.78
CA ASN A 156 -28.78 -11.39 -11.13
C ASN A 156 -29.00 -11.35 -12.66
N ASN A 157 -27.93 -11.11 -13.42
CA ASN A 157 -27.98 -11.13 -14.89
C ASN A 157 -28.36 -12.50 -15.45
N LEU A 158 -27.85 -13.58 -14.85
CA LEU A 158 -28.23 -14.96 -15.19
C LEU A 158 -29.70 -15.23 -14.89
N GLN A 159 -30.20 -14.82 -13.72
CA GLN A 159 -31.62 -14.98 -13.38
C GLN A 159 -32.53 -14.24 -14.35
N HIS A 160 -32.19 -13.00 -14.71
CA HIS A 160 -32.92 -12.25 -15.73
C HIS A 160 -32.91 -12.94 -17.09
N THR A 161 -31.74 -13.43 -17.53
CA THR A 161 -31.62 -14.13 -18.81
C THR A 161 -32.44 -15.43 -18.83
N VAL A 162 -32.44 -16.19 -17.73
CA VAL A 162 -33.26 -17.41 -17.60
C VAL A 162 -34.73 -17.07 -17.66
N LYS A 163 -35.17 -16.03 -16.94
CA LYS A 163 -36.57 -15.59 -16.94
C LYS A 163 -37.01 -15.14 -18.34
N ASP A 164 -36.18 -14.39 -19.05
CA ASP A 164 -36.46 -13.95 -20.43
C ASP A 164 -36.59 -15.14 -21.40
N ILE A 165 -35.78 -16.19 -21.21
CA ILE A 165 -35.87 -17.44 -22.00
C ILE A 165 -37.17 -18.18 -21.68
N GLU A 166 -37.51 -18.32 -20.40
CA GLU A 166 -38.75 -18.97 -19.96
C GLU A 166 -39.99 -18.25 -20.49
N GLU A 167 -40.04 -16.91 -20.39
CA GLU A 167 -41.14 -16.10 -20.90
C GLU A 167 -41.29 -16.23 -22.44
N LYS A 168 -40.18 -16.28 -23.18
CA LYS A 168 -40.21 -16.52 -24.63
C LYS A 168 -40.66 -17.93 -24.99
N ASP A 169 -40.26 -18.96 -24.24
CA ASP A 169 -40.70 -20.34 -24.49
C ASP A 169 -42.20 -20.50 -24.20
N TRP A 170 -42.70 -19.91 -23.11
CA TRP A 170 -44.13 -19.83 -22.80
C TRP A 170 -44.92 -19.09 -23.88
N GLY A 171 -44.43 -17.93 -24.34
CA GLY A 171 -45.05 -17.17 -25.42
C GLY A 171 -45.16 -17.97 -26.72
N ASN A 172 -44.11 -18.73 -27.06
CA ASN A 172 -44.11 -19.59 -28.25
C ASN A 172 -45.06 -20.79 -28.13
N LYS A 173 -45.18 -21.41 -26.94
CA LYS A 173 -46.14 -22.51 -26.70
C LYS A 173 -47.58 -22.04 -26.81
N LEU A 174 -47.91 -20.88 -26.25
CA LEU A 174 -49.25 -20.27 -26.37
C LEU A 174 -49.61 -19.94 -27.81
N LYS A 175 -48.66 -19.39 -28.58
CA LYS A 175 -48.88 -19.04 -29.99
C LYS A 175 -49.14 -20.27 -30.86
N LYS A 176 -48.37 -21.35 -30.67
CA LYS A 176 -48.61 -22.64 -31.35
C LYS A 176 -49.97 -23.24 -31.02
N ALA A 177 -50.43 -23.12 -29.77
CA ALA A 177 -51.74 -23.62 -29.35
C ALA A 177 -52.90 -22.84 -29.96
N LEU A 178 -52.73 -21.52 -30.21
CA LEU A 178 -53.72 -20.71 -30.92
C LEU A 178 -53.74 -20.99 -32.42
N ASP A 179 -52.58 -21.17 -33.05
CA ASP A 179 -52.47 -21.40 -34.51
C ASP A 179 -52.89 -22.83 -34.94
N SER A 180 -53.22 -23.71 -33.98
CA SER A 180 -53.66 -25.09 -34.24
C SER A 180 -55.17 -25.32 -34.02
N GLN A 181 -55.95 -24.23 -33.86
CA GLN A 181 -57.42 -24.21 -33.98
C GLN A 181 -57.86 -23.69 -35.35
#